data_AF-A0A5C5XYW1-F1
#
_entry.id   AF-A0A5C5XYW1-F1
#
_cell.length_a   1.000
_cell.length_b   1.000
_cell.length_c   1.000
_cell.angle_alpha   90.00
_cell.angle_beta   90.00
_cell.angle_gamma   90.00
#
_symmetry.space_group_name_H-M   'P 1'
#
loop_
_entity.id
_entity.type
_entity.pdbx_description
1 polymer ?
#
loop_
_entity_poly.entity_id
_entity_poly.type
_entity_poly.pdbx_seq_one_letter_code
_entity_poly.pdbx_strand_id
1 'polypeptide(L)'
;MPVLPLANLQLWLTPLWMVSLGVTIAVLVLLAVYGVLWLVSRRVAERMAVSFSEGMLLPISYVLGAFVAVFVLGAATAPTSLVLDSFKRLPYVRPIETTVEIPANVEDHEVTAVSFQAEELTSYQFTSDQDVRIGIEPGQAYGQSMVVLGGEADGYEWSPGSKNLRGFVGKVDKLYVTNEGDAPAQLTLRFDTDVRVPEVHHVRTVVISVLSVFALYFALQWLLPAISNISVATAKEAVGQPLFLLFLLIGGAALLIYIVIPYNTFGEDVKMLKDSGLTTIMVLAMIFAMWTASATVAEEIEGKTALTLLSKPISRRQFIIGKYFGILWPVLVMFVVLGPILMASVSYKVVYDARETSNPQPKWEECYDEMIQVPSGLTLAFMETAILSAISVAISTRLPMMPNLIICGSIYVLGHLGPLIVQSSIGQIEFVAFFGRLISVVIPNLDNLNIQAAIAAGVPVPSVYLWMAAGYTLLYCTAAMLLALILFEDRDVA
;
A
#
# COMPACT_ATOMS: atom_id res chain seq x y z
N MET A 1 -0.25 15.10 31.42
CA MET A 1 -0.24 14.29 30.18
C MET A 1 -0.62 12.86 30.55
N PRO A 2 -1.88 12.41 30.44
CA PRO A 2 -2.16 10.99 30.61
C PRO A 2 -1.74 10.31 29.31
N VAL A 3 -0.55 9.74 29.36
CA VAL A 3 0.03 8.80 28.42
C VAL A 3 -0.89 7.57 28.35
N LEU A 4 -1.31 7.20 27.13
CA LEU A 4 -1.89 5.90 26.75
C LEU A 4 -3.05 5.39 27.63
N PRO A 5 -4.31 5.82 27.44
CA PRO A 5 -5.42 5.11 28.04
C PRO A 5 -5.56 3.74 27.35
N LEU A 6 -5.15 2.69 28.07
CA LEU A 6 -5.40 1.27 27.73
C LEU A 6 -6.88 0.99 27.39
N ALA A 7 -7.79 1.87 27.82
CA ALA A 7 -9.22 1.82 27.54
C ALA A 7 -9.57 1.82 26.05
N ASN A 8 -8.75 2.46 25.19
CA ASN A 8 -9.00 2.52 23.74
C ASN A 8 -8.02 1.64 22.95
N LEU A 9 -7.29 0.74 23.62
CA LEU A 9 -6.28 -0.10 22.99
C LEU A 9 -6.88 -0.98 21.90
N GLN A 10 -8.11 -1.47 22.08
CA GLN A 10 -8.81 -2.22 21.05
C GLN A 10 -9.01 -1.42 19.76
N LEU A 11 -9.31 -0.11 19.84
CA LEU A 11 -9.67 0.68 18.66
C LEU A 11 -8.49 0.89 17.71
N TRP A 12 -7.36 1.35 18.23
CA TRP A 12 -6.19 1.68 17.39
C TRP A 12 -5.27 0.47 17.14
N LEU A 13 -5.32 -0.57 18.00
CA LEU A 13 -4.50 -1.77 17.81
C LEU A 13 -5.13 -2.79 16.84
N THR A 14 -6.45 -2.88 16.76
CA THR A 14 -7.13 -3.85 15.87
C THR A 14 -6.72 -3.67 14.39
N PRO A 15 -6.59 -2.44 13.85
CA PRO A 15 -6.06 -2.25 12.50
C PRO A 15 -4.66 -2.83 12.31
N LEU A 16 -3.75 -2.53 13.24
CA LEU A 16 -2.38 -3.08 13.20
C LEU A 16 -2.39 -4.61 13.34
N TRP A 17 -3.28 -5.15 14.17
CA TRP A 17 -3.46 -6.59 14.35
C TRP A 17 -3.92 -7.27 13.04
N MET A 18 -4.81 -6.66 12.27
CA MET A 18 -5.24 -7.17 10.96
C MET A 18 -4.09 -7.28 9.96
N VAL A 19 -3.23 -6.27 9.90
CA VAL A 19 -2.00 -6.32 9.08
C VAL A 19 -1.03 -7.37 9.63
N SER A 20 -0.89 -7.44 10.95
CA SER A 20 -0.03 -8.41 11.64
C SER A 20 -0.44 -9.86 11.38
N LEU A 21 -1.73 -10.14 11.20
CA LEU A 21 -2.23 -11.46 10.81
C LEU A 21 -1.65 -11.88 9.45
N GLY A 22 -1.68 -10.98 8.45
CA GLY A 22 -1.07 -11.24 7.14
C GLY A 22 0.44 -11.44 7.21
N VAL A 23 1.13 -10.60 7.98
CA VAL A 23 2.58 -10.75 8.21
C VAL A 23 2.89 -12.09 8.88
N THR A 24 2.10 -12.50 9.88
CA THR A 24 2.27 -13.78 10.58
C THR A 24 2.07 -14.97 9.65
N ILE A 25 1.04 -14.93 8.79
CA ILE A 25 0.83 -15.96 7.76
C ILE A 25 2.04 -16.02 6.82
N ALA A 26 2.57 -14.88 6.38
CA ALA A 26 3.78 -14.85 5.54
C ALA A 26 5.00 -15.44 6.24
N VAL A 27 5.21 -15.16 7.53
CA VAL A 27 6.28 -15.76 8.34
C VAL A 27 6.11 -17.28 8.44
N LEU A 28 4.89 -17.78 8.67
CA LEU A 28 4.62 -19.22 8.69
C LEU A 28 4.91 -19.87 7.34
N VAL A 29 4.57 -19.21 6.23
CA VAL A 29 4.91 -19.68 4.88
C VAL A 29 6.43 -19.72 4.68
N LEU A 30 7.17 -18.68 5.10
CA LEU A 30 8.64 -18.65 5.01
C LEU A 30 9.29 -19.77 5.85
N LEU A 31 8.76 -20.03 7.05
CA LEU A 31 9.22 -21.14 7.90
C LEU A 31 8.90 -22.51 7.28
N ALA A 32 7.73 -22.66 6.65
CA ALA A 32 7.37 -23.88 5.93
C ALA A 32 8.29 -24.10 4.72
N VAL A 33 8.55 -23.05 3.93
CA VAL A 33 9.51 -23.09 2.81
C VAL A 33 10.90 -23.47 3.31
N TYR A 34 11.37 -22.87 4.41
CA TYR A 34 12.63 -23.22 5.03
C TYR A 34 12.67 -24.71 5.47
N GLY A 35 11.60 -25.20 6.11
CA GLY A 35 11.48 -26.61 6.52
C GLY A 35 11.54 -27.58 5.34
N VAL A 36 10.83 -27.28 4.25
CA VAL A 36 10.89 -28.05 3.00
C VAL A 36 12.30 -28.02 2.40
N LEU A 37 12.93 -26.84 2.34
CA LEU A 37 14.30 -26.71 1.85
C LEU A 37 15.30 -27.48 2.72
N TRP A 38 15.09 -27.51 4.04
CA TRP A 38 15.95 -28.26 4.96
C TRP A 38 15.86 -29.77 4.72
N LEU A 39 14.67 -30.28 4.39
CA LEU A 39 14.45 -31.68 4.03
C LEU A 39 15.01 -32.05 2.64
N VAL A 40 14.85 -31.17 1.65
CA VAL A 40 15.26 -31.43 0.26
C VAL A 40 16.75 -31.14 0.02
N SER A 41 17.26 -30.04 0.56
CA SER A 41 18.64 -29.57 0.35
C SER A 41 19.15 -28.75 1.53
N ARG A 42 19.83 -29.42 2.47
CA ARG A 42 20.44 -28.79 3.65
C ARG A 42 21.33 -27.59 3.30
N ARG A 43 22.08 -27.68 2.21
CA ARG A 43 22.97 -26.59 1.74
C ARG A 43 22.21 -25.31 1.40
N VAL A 44 21.03 -25.43 0.78
CA VAL A 44 20.21 -24.27 0.41
C VAL A 44 19.53 -23.69 1.65
N ALA A 45 19.04 -24.55 2.54
CA ALA A 45 18.48 -24.13 3.82
C ALA A 45 19.51 -23.38 4.69
N GLU A 46 20.75 -23.86 4.79
CA GLU A 46 21.83 -23.17 5.51
C GLU A 46 22.10 -21.77 4.94
N ARG A 47 22.16 -21.63 3.60
CA ARG A 47 22.30 -20.32 2.94
C ARG A 47 21.13 -19.38 3.22
N MET A 48 19.91 -19.92 3.20
CA MET A 48 18.71 -19.16 3.56
C MET A 48 18.82 -18.67 5.02
N ALA A 49 19.16 -19.54 5.96
CA ALA A 49 19.31 -19.18 7.37
C ALA A 49 20.38 -18.10 7.60
N VAL A 50 21.55 -18.22 6.97
CA VAL A 50 22.61 -17.20 7.05
C VAL A 50 22.15 -15.84 6.51
N SER A 51 21.29 -15.84 5.50
CA SER A 51 20.72 -14.60 4.95
C SER A 51 19.82 -13.86 5.96
N PHE A 52 19.13 -14.60 6.84
CA PHE A 52 18.35 -14.02 7.94
C PHE A 52 19.21 -13.53 9.11
N SER A 53 20.37 -14.14 9.38
CA SER A 53 21.22 -13.77 10.51
C SER A 53 22.26 -12.69 10.19
N GLU A 54 22.77 -12.64 8.96
CA GLU A 54 23.88 -11.76 8.59
C GLU A 54 23.54 -10.78 7.47
N GLY A 55 22.41 -10.93 6.78
CA GLY A 55 22.06 -10.16 5.59
C GLY A 55 21.17 -8.95 5.84
N MET A 56 20.72 -8.32 4.75
CA MET A 56 19.72 -7.23 4.79
C MET A 56 18.34 -7.69 5.25
N LEU A 57 18.11 -9.00 5.27
CA LEU A 57 16.89 -9.58 5.83
C LEU A 57 16.86 -9.55 7.36
N LEU A 58 18.00 -9.35 8.04
CA LEU A 58 18.04 -9.28 9.50
C LEU A 58 17.15 -8.15 10.06
N PRO A 59 17.34 -6.86 9.69
CA PRO A 59 16.47 -5.80 10.19
C PRO A 59 15.00 -5.98 9.77
N ILE A 60 14.75 -6.52 8.58
CA ILE A 60 13.40 -6.87 8.12
C ILE A 60 12.79 -7.95 9.03
N SER A 61 13.56 -8.96 9.43
CA SER A 61 13.10 -10.03 10.31
C SER A 61 12.75 -9.54 11.72
N TYR A 62 13.43 -8.51 12.23
CA TYR A 62 13.03 -7.85 13.49
C TYR A 62 11.69 -7.14 13.36
N VAL A 63 11.43 -6.47 12.22
CA VAL A 63 10.13 -5.87 11.94
C VAL A 63 9.04 -6.96 11.83
N LEU A 64 9.30 -8.06 11.13
CA LEU A 64 8.37 -9.20 11.09
C LEU A 64 8.10 -9.77 12.48
N GLY A 65 9.13 -9.90 13.32
CA GLY A 65 9.01 -10.32 14.72
C GLY A 65 8.15 -9.36 15.55
N ALA A 66 8.28 -8.05 15.34
CA ALA A 66 7.45 -7.04 15.99
C ALA A 66 5.97 -7.17 15.56
N PHE A 67 5.69 -7.40 14.27
CA PHE A 67 4.33 -7.70 13.80
C PHE A 67 3.78 -9.00 14.39
N VAL A 68 4.58 -10.07 14.47
CA VAL A 68 4.16 -11.32 15.13
C VAL A 68 3.85 -11.06 16.62
N ALA A 69 4.64 -10.24 17.31
CA ALA A 69 4.35 -9.85 18.69
C ALA A 69 3.03 -9.06 18.79
N VAL A 70 2.76 -8.12 17.90
CA VAL A 70 1.48 -7.38 17.82
C VAL A 70 0.32 -8.34 17.55
N PHE A 71 0.49 -9.33 16.67
CA PHE A 71 -0.52 -10.35 16.41
C PHE A 71 -0.87 -11.15 17.68
N VAL A 72 0.13 -11.62 18.42
CA VAL A 72 -0.07 -12.40 19.65
C VAL A 72 -0.68 -11.55 20.75
N LEU A 73 -0.15 -10.34 20.98
CA LEU A 73 -0.63 -9.44 22.05
C LEU A 73 -2.01 -8.88 21.75
N GLY A 74 -2.30 -8.56 20.49
CA GLY A 74 -3.60 -8.03 20.05
C GLY A 74 -4.70 -9.07 19.91
N ALA A 75 -4.38 -10.37 19.92
CA ALA A 75 -5.38 -11.43 19.79
C ALA A 75 -6.41 -11.43 20.94
N ALA A 76 -6.05 -10.89 22.11
CA ALA A 76 -6.95 -10.77 23.25
C ALA A 76 -8.00 -9.67 23.10
N THR A 77 -7.73 -8.66 22.26
CA THR A 77 -8.62 -7.50 22.05
C THR A 77 -9.30 -7.51 20.68
N ALA A 78 -8.72 -8.19 19.70
CA ALA A 78 -9.23 -8.22 18.33
C ALA A 78 -10.46 -9.15 18.17
N PRO A 79 -11.35 -8.87 17.21
CA PRO A 79 -12.54 -9.69 16.91
C PRO A 79 -12.18 -10.97 16.13
N THR A 80 -11.43 -11.87 16.75
CA THR A 80 -10.86 -13.07 16.11
C THR A 80 -11.90 -14.03 15.51
N SER A 81 -13.05 -14.20 16.18
CA SER A 81 -14.14 -15.06 15.68
C SER A 81 -14.75 -14.51 14.39
N LEU A 82 -15.06 -13.22 14.37
CA LEU A 82 -15.63 -12.53 13.20
C LEU A 82 -14.68 -12.57 12.00
N VAL A 83 -13.39 -12.38 12.25
CA VAL A 83 -12.35 -12.44 11.21
C VAL A 83 -12.23 -13.87 10.66
N LEU A 84 -12.19 -14.88 11.52
CA LEU A 84 -12.09 -16.28 11.10
C LEU A 84 -13.31 -16.74 10.28
N ASP A 85 -14.51 -16.33 10.69
CA ASP A 85 -15.75 -16.63 9.95
C ASP A 85 -15.78 -15.92 8.60
N SER A 86 -15.31 -14.66 8.54
CA SER A 86 -15.15 -13.92 7.29
C SER A 86 -14.18 -14.62 6.32
N PHE A 87 -13.04 -15.15 6.82
CA PHE A 87 -12.12 -15.95 6.00
C PHE A 87 -12.76 -17.21 5.41
N LYS A 88 -13.58 -17.93 6.20
CA LYS A 88 -14.30 -19.12 5.73
C LYS A 88 -15.36 -18.78 4.69
N ARG A 89 -16.00 -17.61 4.82
CA ARG A 89 -17.05 -17.12 3.92
C ARG A 89 -16.50 -16.58 2.59
N LEU A 90 -15.27 -16.05 2.57
CA LEU A 90 -14.67 -15.35 1.43
C LEU A 90 -14.79 -16.08 0.06
N PRO A 91 -14.65 -17.41 -0.05
CA PRO A 91 -14.83 -18.11 -1.34
C PRO A 91 -16.30 -18.22 -1.82
N TYR A 92 -17.25 -18.04 -0.91
CA TYR A 92 -18.69 -18.25 -1.14
C TYR A 92 -19.45 -16.95 -1.41
N VAL A 93 -18.85 -15.80 -1.13
CA VAL A 93 -19.40 -14.49 -1.40
C VAL A 93 -19.33 -14.21 -2.90
N ARG A 94 -20.50 -13.99 -3.52
CA ARG A 94 -20.64 -13.63 -4.94
C ARG A 94 -21.86 -12.73 -5.11
N PRO A 95 -21.88 -11.84 -6.11
CA PRO A 95 -23.09 -11.16 -6.49
C PRO A 95 -24.15 -12.19 -6.92
N ILE A 96 -25.35 -12.06 -6.39
CA ILE A 96 -26.50 -12.91 -6.70
C ILE A 96 -27.41 -12.08 -7.59
N GLU A 97 -27.56 -12.49 -8.84
CA GLU A 97 -28.51 -11.90 -9.78
C GLU A 97 -29.55 -12.97 -10.14
N THR A 98 -30.83 -12.66 -9.96
CA THR A 98 -31.92 -13.59 -10.24
C THR A 98 -33.10 -12.83 -10.81
N THR A 99 -33.53 -13.23 -12.00
CA THR A 99 -34.77 -12.76 -12.61
C THR A 99 -35.86 -13.79 -12.32
N VAL A 100 -36.98 -13.33 -11.76
CA VAL A 100 -38.13 -14.15 -11.42
C VAL A 100 -39.36 -13.59 -12.10
N GLU A 101 -40.10 -14.46 -12.78
CA GLU A 101 -41.39 -14.11 -13.38
C GLU A 101 -42.48 -14.27 -12.32
N ILE A 102 -43.19 -13.18 -12.02
CA ILE A 102 -44.29 -13.18 -11.06
C ILE A 102 -45.61 -13.10 -11.84
N PRO A 103 -46.51 -14.08 -11.70
CA PRO A 103 -47.79 -14.06 -12.40
C PRO A 103 -48.63 -12.82 -12.06
N ALA A 104 -49.48 -12.39 -12.99
CA ALA A 104 -50.38 -11.26 -12.82
C ALA A 104 -51.37 -11.48 -11.66
N ASN A 105 -51.68 -10.43 -10.91
CA ASN A 105 -52.68 -10.44 -9.82
C ASN A 105 -52.45 -11.50 -8.72
N VAL A 106 -51.18 -11.80 -8.41
CA VAL A 106 -50.81 -12.72 -7.32
C VAL A 106 -50.26 -11.95 -6.13
N GLU A 107 -50.86 -12.20 -4.97
CA GLU A 107 -50.42 -11.68 -3.67
C GLU A 107 -49.40 -12.62 -3.03
N ASP A 108 -48.36 -12.05 -2.40
CA ASP A 108 -47.34 -12.75 -1.60
C ASP A 108 -46.73 -13.98 -2.31
N HIS A 109 -46.36 -13.84 -3.58
CA HIS A 109 -45.63 -14.87 -4.30
C HIS A 109 -44.27 -15.13 -3.63
N GLU A 110 -44.03 -16.38 -3.22
CA GLU A 110 -42.80 -16.79 -2.53
C GLU A 110 -41.63 -16.92 -3.51
N VAL A 111 -40.67 -16.01 -3.40
CA VAL A 111 -39.37 -16.10 -4.08
C VAL A 111 -38.37 -16.76 -3.14
N THR A 112 -38.05 -18.03 -3.41
CA THR A 112 -37.10 -18.86 -2.62
C THR A 112 -35.70 -18.92 -3.22
N ALA A 113 -35.48 -18.31 -4.39
CA ALA A 113 -34.20 -18.30 -5.09
C ALA A 113 -33.12 -17.41 -4.43
N VAL A 114 -33.39 -16.88 -3.23
CA VAL A 114 -32.59 -15.85 -2.58
C VAL A 114 -32.29 -16.27 -1.14
N SER A 115 -31.02 -16.54 -0.85
CA SER A 115 -30.54 -16.78 0.52
C SER A 115 -29.28 -15.97 0.79
N PHE A 116 -29.38 -14.99 1.68
CA PHE A 116 -28.24 -14.17 2.10
C PHE A 116 -28.36 -13.74 3.57
N GLN A 117 -27.24 -13.36 4.16
CA GLN A 117 -27.22 -12.70 5.47
C GLN A 117 -27.27 -11.19 5.24
N ALA A 118 -28.22 -10.50 5.88
CA ALA A 118 -28.36 -9.07 5.73
C ALA A 118 -27.06 -8.34 6.09
N GLU A 119 -26.33 -8.79 7.12
CA GLU A 119 -25.05 -8.17 7.53
C GLU A 119 -23.93 -8.24 6.48
N GLU A 120 -24.01 -9.18 5.54
CA GLU A 120 -23.06 -9.36 4.43
C GLU A 120 -23.44 -8.55 3.19
N LEU A 121 -24.58 -7.85 3.22
CA LEU A 121 -25.09 -7.17 2.04
C LEU A 121 -24.52 -5.75 1.91
N THR A 122 -23.90 -5.48 0.76
CA THR A 122 -23.21 -4.22 0.44
C THR A 122 -24.09 -3.28 -0.38
N SER A 123 -24.84 -3.80 -1.34
CA SER A 123 -25.90 -3.09 -2.03
C SER A 123 -26.94 -4.08 -2.55
N TYR A 124 -28.15 -3.60 -2.82
CA TYR A 124 -29.13 -4.37 -3.57
C TYR A 124 -29.94 -3.47 -4.49
N GLN A 125 -30.33 -4.04 -5.63
CA GLN A 125 -31.14 -3.38 -6.63
C GLN A 125 -32.31 -4.27 -7.02
N PHE A 126 -33.50 -3.67 -7.09
CA PHE A 126 -34.71 -4.30 -7.60
C PHE A 126 -35.22 -3.54 -8.81
N THR A 127 -35.39 -4.24 -9.92
CA THR A 127 -35.92 -3.67 -11.16
C THR A 127 -37.09 -4.53 -11.64
N SER A 128 -38.16 -3.87 -12.04
CA SER A 128 -39.40 -4.52 -12.49
C SER A 128 -39.97 -3.73 -13.66
N ASP A 129 -40.60 -4.44 -14.60
CA ASP A 129 -41.34 -3.88 -15.73
C ASP A 129 -42.81 -3.56 -15.41
N GLN A 130 -43.30 -4.01 -14.24
CA GLN A 130 -44.64 -3.76 -13.71
C GLN A 130 -44.57 -3.26 -12.26
N ASP A 131 -45.72 -2.78 -11.77
CA ASP A 131 -45.88 -2.36 -10.38
C ASP A 131 -45.87 -3.58 -9.46
N VAL A 132 -44.78 -3.75 -8.70
CA VAL A 132 -44.70 -4.83 -7.70
C VAL A 132 -44.24 -4.30 -6.34
N ARG A 133 -44.77 -4.96 -5.31
CA ARG A 133 -44.46 -4.67 -3.90
C ARG A 133 -43.69 -5.84 -3.31
N ILE A 134 -42.63 -5.55 -2.56
CA ILE A 134 -41.74 -6.55 -1.98
C ILE A 134 -41.79 -6.46 -0.45
N GLY A 135 -41.87 -7.61 0.21
CA GLY A 135 -41.82 -7.79 1.66
C GLY A 135 -40.91 -8.95 2.08
N ILE A 136 -40.54 -8.97 3.36
CA ILE A 136 -39.69 -10.01 3.97
C ILE A 136 -40.57 -11.02 4.74
N GLU A 137 -41.66 -10.55 5.34
CA GLU A 137 -42.62 -11.36 6.08
C GLU A 137 -43.90 -11.62 5.27
N PRO A 138 -44.61 -12.76 5.53
CA PRO A 138 -45.92 -13.01 4.94
C PRO A 138 -46.90 -11.88 5.25
N GLY A 139 -47.66 -11.40 4.26
CA GLY A 139 -48.61 -10.30 4.40
C GLY A 139 -47.97 -8.91 4.40
N GLN A 140 -46.65 -8.81 4.51
CA GLN A 140 -45.96 -7.52 4.53
C GLN A 140 -45.95 -6.86 3.15
N ALA A 141 -45.81 -7.63 2.06
CA ALA A 141 -45.77 -7.06 0.71
C ALA A 141 -47.09 -6.39 0.32
N TYR A 142 -48.22 -6.92 0.79
CA TYR A 142 -49.55 -6.34 0.56
C TYR A 142 -49.89 -5.19 1.54
N GLY A 143 -49.59 -5.35 2.83
CA GLY A 143 -50.03 -4.41 3.88
C GLY A 143 -49.05 -3.28 4.24
N GLN A 144 -47.76 -3.58 4.38
CA GLN A 144 -46.70 -2.63 4.75
C GLN A 144 -45.44 -2.93 3.93
N SER A 145 -45.54 -2.77 2.62
CA SER A 145 -44.49 -3.11 1.67
C SER A 145 -43.18 -2.42 2.04
N MET A 146 -42.09 -3.20 2.08
CA MET A 146 -40.74 -2.68 2.32
C MET A 146 -40.25 -1.86 1.14
N VAL A 147 -40.54 -2.33 -0.08
CA VAL A 147 -40.19 -1.66 -1.34
C VAL A 147 -41.42 -1.65 -2.24
N VAL A 148 -41.67 -0.51 -2.87
CA VAL A 148 -42.67 -0.34 -3.93
C VAL A 148 -41.91 0.04 -5.19
N LEU A 149 -42.03 -0.77 -6.23
CA LEU A 149 -41.54 -0.46 -7.57
C LEU A 149 -42.75 -0.02 -8.39
N GLY A 150 -42.71 1.19 -8.94
CA GLY A 150 -43.78 1.72 -9.78
C GLY A 150 -43.31 1.80 -11.23
N GLY A 151 -43.44 0.71 -12.00
CA GLY A 151 -43.37 0.56 -13.47
C GLY A 151 -42.33 1.33 -14.31
N GLU A 152 -41.49 2.16 -13.71
CA GLU A 152 -40.49 3.03 -14.30
C GLU A 152 -39.12 2.38 -14.19
N ALA A 153 -38.24 2.68 -15.15
CA ALA A 153 -36.90 2.09 -15.26
C ALA A 153 -35.99 2.41 -14.06
N ASP A 154 -36.36 3.38 -13.23
CA ASP A 154 -35.66 3.76 -12.00
C ASP A 154 -36.05 2.79 -10.88
N GLY A 155 -35.45 1.60 -10.91
CA GLY A 155 -35.63 0.58 -9.88
C GLY A 155 -35.24 1.04 -8.47
N TYR A 156 -35.56 0.22 -7.47
CA TYR A 156 -35.16 0.49 -6.09
C TYR A 156 -33.71 0.07 -5.88
N GLU A 157 -32.84 1.01 -5.54
CA GLU A 157 -31.46 0.74 -5.18
C GLU A 157 -31.19 1.14 -3.73
N TRP A 158 -30.57 0.25 -2.97
CA TRP A 158 -30.00 0.56 -1.67
C TRP A 158 -28.49 0.34 -1.68
N SER A 159 -27.77 1.35 -1.21
CA SER A 159 -26.35 1.31 -0.89
C SER A 159 -26.08 2.20 0.34
N PRO A 160 -24.97 2.00 1.07
CA PRO A 160 -24.57 2.88 2.17
C PRO A 160 -24.52 4.35 1.71
N GLY A 161 -25.35 5.21 2.30
CA GLY A 161 -25.47 6.62 1.93
C GLY A 161 -26.53 6.95 0.88
N SER A 162 -27.23 5.94 0.34
CA SER A 162 -28.43 6.16 -0.48
C SER A 162 -29.57 6.77 0.35
N LYS A 163 -30.52 7.43 -0.31
CA LYS A 163 -31.73 7.98 0.35
C LYS A 163 -32.65 6.87 0.89
N ASN A 164 -32.51 5.67 0.36
CA ASN A 164 -33.33 4.52 0.70
C ASN A 164 -32.83 3.88 2.00
N LEU A 165 -33.75 3.44 2.85
CA LEU A 165 -33.42 2.79 4.13
C LEU A 165 -33.08 1.32 3.90
N ARG A 166 -32.18 0.78 4.73
CA ARG A 166 -31.85 -0.65 4.71
C ARG A 166 -33.07 -1.45 5.16
N GLY A 167 -33.61 -2.29 4.27
CA GLY A 167 -34.81 -3.08 4.56
C GLY A 167 -34.56 -4.41 5.27
N PHE A 168 -33.37 -5.00 5.11
CA PHE A 168 -33.08 -6.37 5.57
C PHE A 168 -32.37 -6.43 6.93
N VAL A 169 -32.77 -7.38 7.78
CA VAL A 169 -32.13 -7.69 9.06
C VAL A 169 -32.05 -9.22 9.23
N GLY A 170 -30.90 -9.73 9.69
CA GLY A 170 -30.71 -11.17 9.92
C GLY A 170 -30.60 -12.00 8.63
N LYS A 171 -30.90 -13.29 8.73
CA LYS A 171 -30.85 -14.22 7.59
C LYS A 171 -32.16 -14.15 6.80
N VAL A 172 -32.07 -13.91 5.50
CA VAL A 172 -33.21 -13.83 4.58
C VAL A 172 -33.11 -14.99 3.61
N ASP A 173 -34.06 -15.92 3.68
CA ASP A 173 -34.13 -17.11 2.81
C ASP A 173 -35.33 -17.07 1.85
N LYS A 174 -36.24 -16.12 2.04
CA LYS A 174 -37.46 -15.95 1.26
C LYS A 174 -37.80 -14.48 1.13
N LEU A 175 -38.35 -14.11 -0.02
CA LEU A 175 -38.98 -12.81 -0.26
C LEU A 175 -40.42 -13.05 -0.70
N TYR A 176 -41.33 -12.17 -0.29
CA TYR A 176 -42.72 -12.19 -0.70
C TYR A 176 -42.94 -11.03 -1.66
N VAL A 177 -43.50 -11.31 -2.83
CA VAL A 177 -43.74 -10.30 -3.86
C VAL A 177 -45.19 -10.30 -4.29
N THR A 178 -45.81 -9.14 -4.30
CA THR A 178 -47.17 -8.93 -4.79
C THR A 178 -47.12 -8.18 -6.11
N ASN A 179 -47.68 -8.76 -7.17
CA ASN A 179 -47.85 -8.12 -8.47
C ASN A 179 -49.29 -7.60 -8.58
N GLU A 180 -49.44 -6.28 -8.62
CA GLU A 180 -50.74 -5.60 -8.78
C GLU A 180 -51.08 -5.33 -10.26
N GLY A 181 -50.16 -5.66 -11.17
CA GLY A 181 -50.34 -5.50 -12.60
C GLY A 181 -51.19 -6.59 -13.24
N ASP A 182 -51.82 -6.22 -14.37
CA ASP A 182 -52.63 -7.12 -15.20
C ASP A 182 -51.80 -8.06 -16.10
N ALA A 183 -50.48 -7.90 -16.09
CA ALA A 183 -49.53 -8.71 -16.86
C ALA A 183 -48.48 -9.38 -15.93
N PRO A 184 -47.87 -10.51 -16.35
CA PRO A 184 -46.74 -11.09 -15.63
C PRO A 184 -45.59 -10.08 -15.51
N ALA A 185 -45.01 -9.94 -14.32
CA ALA A 185 -43.92 -9.03 -14.04
C ALA A 185 -42.57 -9.76 -14.08
N GLN A 186 -41.58 -9.19 -14.75
CA GLN A 186 -40.19 -9.63 -14.69
C GLN A 186 -39.44 -8.85 -13.62
N LEU A 187 -39.32 -9.44 -12.42
CA LEU A 187 -38.55 -8.86 -11.33
C LEU A 187 -37.12 -9.36 -11.38
N THR A 188 -36.17 -8.45 -11.64
CA THR A 188 -34.74 -8.73 -11.51
C THR A 188 -34.24 -8.24 -10.16
N LEU A 189 -33.75 -9.19 -9.36
CA LEU A 189 -33.17 -8.98 -8.05
C LEU A 189 -31.64 -9.09 -8.18
N ARG A 190 -30.93 -8.03 -7.83
CA ARG A 190 -29.46 -8.04 -7.76
C ARG A 190 -29.02 -7.72 -6.33
N PHE A 191 -28.28 -8.65 -5.73
CA PHE A 191 -27.70 -8.50 -4.40
C PHE A 191 -26.19 -8.58 -4.50
N ASP A 192 -25.51 -7.48 -4.18
CA ASP A 192 -24.06 -7.46 -4.03
C ASP A 192 -23.75 -7.72 -2.55
N THR A 193 -23.09 -8.85 -2.27
CA THR A 193 -22.69 -9.24 -0.91
C THR A 193 -21.17 -9.22 -0.77
N ASP A 194 -20.69 -8.90 0.42
CA ASP A 194 -19.31 -9.05 0.86
C ASP A 194 -19.24 -9.74 2.25
N VAL A 195 -18.05 -10.17 2.67
CA VAL A 195 -17.83 -10.69 4.02
C VAL A 195 -18.11 -9.62 5.08
N ARG A 196 -18.49 -10.06 6.29
CA ARG A 196 -18.78 -9.15 7.43
C ARG A 196 -17.62 -8.23 7.80
N VAL A 197 -16.38 -8.65 7.52
CA VAL A 197 -15.14 -7.91 7.77
C VAL A 197 -14.37 -7.80 6.44
N PRO A 198 -14.69 -6.81 5.59
CA PRO A 198 -14.11 -6.67 4.25
C PRO A 198 -12.58 -6.48 4.26
N GLU A 199 -12.02 -5.99 5.37
CA GLU A 199 -10.60 -5.77 5.60
C GLU A 199 -9.75 -7.04 5.42
N VAL A 200 -10.37 -8.22 5.56
CA VAL A 200 -9.77 -9.53 5.31
C VAL A 200 -9.18 -9.64 3.89
N HIS A 201 -9.73 -8.94 2.89
CA HIS A 201 -9.19 -8.93 1.53
C HIS A 201 -7.74 -8.45 1.45
N HIS A 202 -7.36 -7.49 2.31
CA HIS A 202 -6.01 -6.95 2.34
C HIS A 202 -4.99 -7.92 2.94
N VAL A 203 -5.42 -8.91 3.75
CA VAL A 203 -4.51 -9.91 4.34
C VAL A 203 -3.74 -10.65 3.25
N ARG A 204 -4.42 -11.03 2.16
CA ARG A 204 -3.77 -11.65 1.00
C ARG A 204 -2.71 -10.74 0.38
N THR A 205 -3.02 -9.45 0.21
CA THR A 205 -2.09 -8.46 -0.35
C THR A 205 -0.87 -8.31 0.55
N VAL A 206 -1.04 -8.22 1.87
CA VAL A 206 0.06 -8.17 2.84
C VAL A 206 0.95 -9.41 2.74
N VAL A 207 0.36 -10.61 2.69
CA VAL A 207 1.11 -11.87 2.54
C VAL A 207 1.96 -11.85 1.26
N ILE A 208 1.35 -11.50 0.12
CA ILE A 208 2.05 -11.43 -1.17
C ILE A 208 3.17 -10.39 -1.12
N SER A 209 2.92 -9.20 -0.58
CA SER A 209 3.90 -8.13 -0.47
C SER A 209 5.12 -8.56 0.36
N VAL A 210 4.92 -9.15 1.54
CA VAL A 210 6.02 -9.65 2.37
C VAL A 210 6.79 -10.73 1.63
N LEU A 211 6.12 -11.76 1.11
CA LEU A 211 6.78 -12.85 0.38
C LEU A 211 7.52 -12.35 -0.86
N SER A 212 7.02 -11.32 -1.55
CA SER A 212 7.67 -10.75 -2.73
C SER A 212 9.03 -10.12 -2.42
N VAL A 213 9.20 -9.49 -1.25
CA VAL A 213 10.49 -8.92 -0.82
C VAL A 213 11.54 -10.02 -0.64
N PHE A 214 11.18 -11.11 0.04
CA PHE A 214 12.07 -12.27 0.21
C PHE A 214 12.33 -12.98 -1.11
N ALA A 215 11.29 -13.17 -1.93
CA ALA A 215 11.42 -13.78 -3.25
C ALA A 215 12.36 -12.97 -4.14
N LEU A 216 12.24 -11.63 -4.16
CA LEU A 216 13.13 -10.75 -4.92
C LEU A 216 14.57 -10.83 -4.43
N TYR A 217 14.78 -10.84 -3.10
CA TYR A 217 16.10 -10.98 -2.50
C TYR A 217 16.79 -12.29 -2.92
N PHE A 218 16.10 -13.42 -2.79
CA PHE A 218 16.64 -14.72 -3.17
C PHE A 218 16.74 -14.91 -4.69
N ALA A 219 15.82 -14.32 -5.48
CA ALA A 219 15.91 -14.32 -6.93
C ALA A 219 17.16 -13.58 -7.41
N LEU A 220 17.50 -12.44 -6.80
CA LEU A 220 18.73 -11.71 -7.12
C LEU A 220 19.98 -12.54 -6.79
N GLN A 221 19.99 -13.22 -5.65
CA GLN A 221 21.09 -14.14 -5.27
C GLN A 221 21.24 -15.30 -6.24
N TRP A 222 20.13 -15.87 -6.71
CA TRP A 222 20.16 -17.06 -7.55
C TRP A 222 20.44 -16.75 -9.02
N LEU A 223 19.75 -15.75 -9.59
CA LEU A 223 19.88 -15.38 -11.00
C LEU A 223 21.16 -14.60 -11.27
N LEU A 224 21.61 -13.75 -10.35
CA LEU A 224 22.70 -12.80 -10.55
C LEU A 224 23.69 -12.79 -9.37
N PRO A 225 24.38 -13.92 -9.07
CA PRO A 225 25.17 -14.09 -7.85
C PRO A 225 26.32 -13.08 -7.71
N ALA A 226 27.00 -12.73 -8.80
CA ALA A 226 28.08 -11.75 -8.79
C ALA A 226 27.59 -10.35 -8.36
N ILE A 227 26.43 -9.93 -8.90
CA ILE A 227 25.79 -8.64 -8.58
C ILE A 227 25.30 -8.66 -7.14
N SER A 228 24.66 -9.76 -6.72
CA SER A 228 24.14 -9.90 -5.37
C SER A 228 25.22 -9.84 -4.30
N ASN A 229 26.40 -10.42 -4.54
CA ASN A 229 27.50 -10.38 -3.56
C ASN A 229 28.02 -8.96 -3.33
N ILE A 230 28.15 -8.17 -4.41
CA ILE A 230 28.53 -6.75 -4.33
C ILE A 230 27.45 -5.95 -3.62
N SER A 231 26.19 -6.18 -4.00
CA SER A 231 25.02 -5.53 -3.40
C SER A 231 24.95 -5.77 -1.89
N VAL A 232 25.08 -7.02 -1.43
CA VAL A 232 25.05 -7.34 0.01
C VAL A 232 26.23 -6.70 0.75
N ALA A 233 27.43 -6.68 0.16
CA ALA A 233 28.58 -6.03 0.78
C ALA A 233 28.37 -4.52 0.94
N THR A 234 27.95 -3.83 -0.13
CA THR A 234 27.65 -2.39 -0.11
C THR A 234 26.50 -2.08 0.86
N ALA A 235 25.47 -2.92 0.91
CA ALA A 235 24.34 -2.72 1.81
C ALA A 235 24.75 -2.87 3.29
N LYS A 236 25.62 -3.82 3.61
CA LYS A 236 26.17 -3.98 4.97
C LYS A 236 27.00 -2.77 5.38
N GLU A 237 27.83 -2.27 4.48
CA GLU A 237 28.60 -1.06 4.70
C GLU A 237 27.69 0.15 4.95
N ALA A 238 26.69 0.36 4.09
CA ALA A 238 25.72 1.46 4.20
C ALA A 238 24.92 1.44 5.51
N VAL A 239 24.42 0.27 5.93
CA VAL A 239 23.70 0.11 7.22
C VAL A 239 24.65 0.31 8.41
N GLY A 240 25.94 -0.02 8.25
CA GLY A 240 26.96 0.20 9.27
C GLY A 240 27.34 1.67 9.47
N GLN A 241 26.99 2.56 8.53
CA GLN A 241 27.26 3.99 8.65
C GLN A 241 26.37 4.61 9.74
N PRO A 242 26.90 5.51 10.61
CA PRO A 242 26.11 6.20 11.63
C PRO A 242 24.91 6.96 11.06
N LEU A 243 25.01 7.43 9.80
CA LEU A 243 23.96 8.17 9.11
C LEU A 243 22.66 7.35 8.97
N PHE A 244 22.76 6.04 8.73
CA PHE A 244 21.60 5.16 8.61
C PHE A 244 20.78 5.14 9.90
N LEU A 245 21.46 4.88 11.02
CA LEU A 245 20.83 4.88 12.35
C LEU A 245 20.29 6.26 12.72
N LEU A 246 21.04 7.32 12.40
CA LEU A 246 20.62 8.70 12.66
C LEU A 246 19.29 9.02 11.97
N PHE A 247 19.13 8.67 10.69
CA PHE A 247 17.88 8.91 9.97
C PHE A 247 16.74 8.01 10.44
N LEU A 248 17.00 6.77 10.86
CA LEU A 248 15.98 5.95 11.50
C LEU A 248 15.47 6.57 12.81
N LEU A 249 16.37 7.08 13.65
CA LEU A 249 16.00 7.70 14.92
C LEU A 249 15.27 9.03 14.71
N ILE A 250 15.77 9.90 13.82
CA ILE A 250 15.13 11.18 13.50
C ILE A 250 13.77 10.94 12.86
N GLY A 251 13.68 10.02 11.89
CA GLY A 251 12.42 9.66 11.24
C GLY A 251 11.40 9.11 12.24
N GLY A 252 11.81 8.14 13.06
CA GLY A 252 10.94 7.58 14.11
C GLY A 252 10.48 8.63 15.12
N ALA A 253 11.38 9.50 15.59
CA ALA A 253 11.03 10.58 16.50
C ALA A 253 10.06 11.59 15.86
N ALA A 254 10.30 12.00 14.61
CA ALA A 254 9.42 12.92 13.88
C ALA A 254 8.00 12.33 13.72
N LEU A 255 7.90 11.06 13.33
CA LEU A 255 6.61 10.36 13.17
C LEU A 255 5.81 10.24 14.47
N LEU A 256 6.48 10.13 15.61
CA LEU A 256 5.82 10.13 16.92
C LEU A 256 5.44 11.55 17.36
N ILE A 257 6.26 12.55 17.05
CA ILE A 257 5.96 13.95 17.35
C ILE A 257 4.73 14.43 16.56
N TYR A 258 4.59 14.04 15.30
CA TYR A 258 3.47 14.41 14.43
C TYR A 258 2.09 14.02 14.99
N ILE A 259 2.02 13.02 15.87
CA ILE A 259 0.78 12.64 16.55
C ILE A 259 0.22 13.79 17.40
N VAL A 260 1.11 14.56 18.04
CA VAL A 260 0.74 15.57 19.04
C VAL A 260 0.70 16.98 18.45
N ILE A 261 1.23 17.18 17.24
CA ILE A 261 1.19 18.49 16.58
C ILE A 261 -0.25 18.77 16.10
N PRO A 262 -0.87 19.90 16.52
CA PRO A 262 -2.11 20.36 15.93
C PRO A 262 -1.82 20.96 14.56
N TYR A 263 -2.44 20.42 13.50
CA TYR A 263 -2.27 20.96 12.15
C TYR A 263 -3.19 22.15 11.86
N ASN A 264 -4.15 22.42 12.77
CA ASN A 264 -5.15 23.48 12.65
C ASN A 264 -5.96 23.38 11.35
N THR A 265 -6.25 22.16 10.90
CA THR A 265 -6.92 21.90 9.62
C THR A 265 -8.41 21.58 9.73
N PHE A 266 -9.07 22.09 10.78
CA PHE A 266 -10.53 21.93 11.01
C PHE A 266 -11.05 20.48 10.80
N GLY A 267 -10.32 19.49 11.30
CA GLY A 267 -10.72 18.07 11.25
C GLY A 267 -10.01 17.23 10.18
N GLU A 268 -9.05 17.79 9.45
CA GLU A 268 -8.24 17.07 8.46
C GLU A 268 -6.84 16.65 8.96
N ASP A 269 -6.63 16.68 10.27
CA ASP A 269 -5.31 16.50 10.88
C ASP A 269 -4.72 15.09 10.61
N VAL A 270 -5.56 14.06 10.44
CA VAL A 270 -5.13 12.71 10.06
C VAL A 270 -4.50 12.70 8.66
N LYS A 271 -5.08 13.46 7.71
CA LYS A 271 -4.59 13.58 6.34
C LYS A 271 -3.24 14.28 6.31
N MET A 272 -3.11 15.36 7.07
CA MET A 272 -1.84 16.11 7.20
C MET A 272 -0.73 15.27 7.85
N LEU A 273 -1.07 14.40 8.81
CA LEU A 273 -0.12 13.46 9.39
C LEU A 273 0.36 12.43 8.36
N LYS A 274 -0.56 11.85 7.57
CA LYS A 274 -0.20 10.92 6.48
C LYS A 274 0.75 11.57 5.49
N ASP A 275 0.42 12.79 5.04
CA ASP A 275 1.23 13.57 4.10
C ASP A 275 2.63 13.88 4.65
N SER A 276 2.68 14.46 5.85
CA SER A 276 3.94 14.82 6.53
C SER A 276 4.79 13.58 6.75
N GLY A 277 4.20 12.49 7.25
CA GLY A 277 4.91 11.26 7.55
C GLY A 277 5.49 10.55 6.32
N LEU A 278 4.71 10.47 5.23
CA LEU A 278 5.20 9.92 3.96
C LEU A 278 6.34 10.77 3.41
N THR A 279 6.20 12.10 3.41
CA THR A 279 7.24 13.03 2.94
C THR A 279 8.51 12.90 3.77
N THR A 280 8.40 12.82 5.10
CA THR A 280 9.57 12.64 5.99
C THR A 280 10.32 11.37 5.68
N ILE A 281 9.63 10.22 5.56
CA ILE A 281 10.30 8.95 5.26
C ILE A 281 10.99 9.03 3.90
N MET A 282 10.30 9.55 2.88
CA MET A 282 10.83 9.71 1.53
C MET A 282 12.09 10.58 1.50
N VAL A 283 12.03 11.79 2.07
CA VAL A 283 13.14 12.74 2.05
C VAL A 283 14.35 12.19 2.82
N LEU A 284 14.15 11.58 3.98
CA LEU A 284 15.25 10.97 4.74
C LEU A 284 15.89 9.81 3.97
N ALA A 285 15.09 8.92 3.40
CA ALA A 285 15.57 7.79 2.62
C ALA A 285 16.27 8.24 1.32
N MET A 286 15.80 9.32 0.70
CA MET A 286 16.40 9.93 -0.49
C MET A 286 17.75 10.57 -0.19
N ILE A 287 17.84 11.40 0.86
CA ILE A 287 19.11 11.99 1.29
C ILE A 287 20.12 10.88 1.62
N PHE A 288 19.68 9.85 2.33
CA PHE A 288 20.49 8.67 2.62
C PHE A 288 20.98 7.97 1.34
N ALA A 289 20.09 7.74 0.37
CA ALA A 289 20.42 7.08 -0.88
C ALA A 289 21.46 7.87 -1.69
N MET A 290 21.29 9.19 -1.80
CA MET A 290 22.21 10.06 -2.55
C MET A 290 23.58 10.17 -1.87
N TRP A 291 23.59 10.25 -0.54
CA TRP A 291 24.82 10.23 0.24
C TRP A 291 25.56 8.91 0.05
N THR A 292 24.86 7.79 0.22
CA THR A 292 25.44 6.45 0.10
C THR A 292 25.94 6.19 -1.33
N ALA A 293 25.20 6.65 -2.35
CA ALA A 293 25.67 6.58 -3.74
C ALA A 293 26.99 7.32 -3.93
N SER A 294 27.10 8.54 -3.40
CA SER A 294 28.32 9.34 -3.49
C SER A 294 29.48 8.69 -2.74
N ALA A 295 29.27 8.28 -1.49
CA ALA A 295 30.32 7.69 -0.66
C ALA A 295 30.82 6.35 -1.25
N THR A 296 29.91 5.48 -1.69
CA THR A 296 30.28 4.13 -2.13
C THR A 296 30.70 4.04 -3.59
N VAL A 297 30.37 5.04 -4.42
CA VAL A 297 30.72 5.07 -5.85
C VAL A 297 31.79 6.13 -6.12
N ALA A 298 31.57 7.39 -5.73
CA ALA A 298 32.50 8.46 -6.07
C ALA A 298 33.85 8.29 -5.33
N GLU A 299 33.82 8.01 -4.02
CA GLU A 299 35.07 7.84 -3.24
C GLU A 299 35.86 6.59 -3.65
N GLU A 300 35.17 5.48 -3.99
CA GLU A 300 35.87 4.27 -4.46
C GLU A 300 36.51 4.43 -5.83
N ILE A 301 35.89 5.24 -6.70
CA ILE A 301 36.45 5.54 -8.02
C ILE A 301 37.61 6.54 -7.91
N GLU A 302 37.46 7.61 -7.11
CA GLU A 302 38.52 8.61 -6.91
C GLU A 302 39.71 8.06 -6.11
N GLY A 303 39.44 7.26 -5.08
CA GLY A 303 40.43 6.61 -4.23
C GLY A 303 41.18 5.45 -4.91
N LYS A 304 40.86 5.14 -6.19
CA LYS A 304 41.42 4.01 -6.95
C LYS A 304 41.24 2.63 -6.29
N THR A 305 40.43 2.52 -5.24
CA THR A 305 40.16 1.26 -4.55
C THR A 305 39.27 0.34 -5.37
N ALA A 306 38.42 0.89 -6.26
CA ALA A 306 37.63 0.13 -7.23
C ALA A 306 38.49 -0.81 -8.11
N LEU A 307 39.72 -0.41 -8.45
CA LEU A 307 40.64 -1.22 -9.26
C LEU A 307 41.07 -2.50 -8.55
N THR A 308 41.20 -2.47 -7.23
CA THR A 308 41.60 -3.65 -6.46
C THR A 308 40.54 -4.74 -6.51
N LEU A 309 39.26 -4.36 -6.56
CA LEU A 309 38.13 -5.28 -6.72
C LEU A 309 37.99 -5.79 -8.17
N LEU A 310 38.36 -4.97 -9.17
CA LEU A 310 38.43 -5.37 -10.57
C LEU A 310 39.58 -6.34 -10.89
N SER A 311 40.50 -6.57 -9.94
CA SER A 311 41.50 -7.65 -10.03
C SER A 311 40.88 -9.05 -9.90
N LYS A 312 39.66 -9.14 -9.34
CA LYS A 312 38.80 -10.34 -9.42
C LYS A 312 38.02 -10.29 -10.74
N PRO A 313 37.56 -11.42 -11.30
CA PRO A 313 36.83 -11.45 -12.57
C PRO A 313 35.40 -10.87 -12.43
N ILE A 314 35.31 -9.58 -12.10
CA ILE A 314 34.08 -8.80 -11.93
C ILE A 314 34.06 -7.77 -13.06
N SER A 315 33.01 -7.81 -13.88
CA SER A 315 32.84 -6.81 -14.93
C SER A 315 32.44 -5.45 -14.36
N ARG A 316 32.84 -4.37 -15.04
CA ARG A 316 32.40 -2.99 -14.73
C ARG A 316 30.87 -2.87 -14.59
N ARG A 317 30.13 -3.61 -15.42
CA ARG A 317 28.65 -3.65 -15.40
C ARG A 317 28.11 -4.27 -14.12
N GLN A 318 28.68 -5.40 -13.70
CA GLN A 318 28.30 -6.06 -12.44
C GLN A 318 28.59 -5.19 -11.23
N PHE A 319 29.69 -4.42 -11.25
CA PHE A 319 30.06 -3.50 -10.19
C PHE A 319 29.00 -2.40 -9.98
N ILE A 320 28.68 -1.63 -11.04
CA ILE A 320 27.73 -0.51 -10.94
C ILE A 320 26.30 -0.98 -10.61
N ILE A 321 25.83 -2.07 -11.25
CA ILE A 321 24.50 -2.62 -10.96
C ILE A 321 24.44 -3.17 -9.53
N GLY A 322 25.50 -3.84 -9.07
CA GLY A 322 25.60 -4.34 -7.69
C GLY A 322 25.54 -3.21 -6.67
N LYS A 323 26.27 -2.11 -6.91
CA LYS A 323 26.26 -0.92 -6.05
C LYS A 323 24.87 -0.30 -5.96
N TYR A 324 24.17 -0.15 -7.09
CA TYR A 324 22.79 0.37 -7.09
C TYR A 324 21.84 -0.46 -6.23
N PHE A 325 21.76 -1.79 -6.44
CA PHE A 325 20.92 -2.65 -5.59
C PHE A 325 21.40 -2.66 -4.12
N GLY A 326 22.71 -2.52 -3.89
CA GLY A 326 23.29 -2.39 -2.56
C GLY A 326 22.88 -1.12 -1.82
N ILE A 327 22.55 -0.05 -2.53
CA ILE A 327 21.99 1.19 -1.97
C ILE A 327 20.47 1.05 -1.77
N LEU A 328 19.77 0.37 -2.67
CA LEU A 328 18.33 0.16 -2.55
C LEU A 328 17.93 -0.72 -1.36
N TRP A 329 18.72 -1.73 -0.99
CA TRP A 329 18.36 -2.60 0.15
C TRP A 329 18.26 -1.85 1.48
N PRO A 330 19.28 -1.06 1.92
CA PRO A 330 19.17 -0.24 3.11
C PRO A 330 18.02 0.77 3.04
N VAL A 331 17.80 1.40 1.87
CA VAL A 331 16.65 2.28 1.64
C VAL A 331 15.34 1.53 1.91
N LEU A 332 15.16 0.34 1.33
CA LEU A 332 13.98 -0.49 1.58
C LEU A 332 13.83 -0.83 3.07
N VAL A 333 14.94 -1.12 3.76
CA VAL A 333 14.92 -1.35 5.22
C VAL A 333 14.42 -0.10 5.96
N MET A 334 14.82 1.12 5.58
CA MET A 334 14.28 2.34 6.19
C MET A 334 12.76 2.43 6.03
N PHE A 335 12.22 2.16 4.83
CA PHE A 335 10.78 2.14 4.60
C PHE A 335 10.07 1.03 5.40
N VAL A 336 10.67 -0.16 5.50
CA VAL A 336 10.11 -1.29 6.27
C VAL A 336 10.16 -1.04 7.78
N VAL A 337 11.12 -0.27 8.28
CA VAL A 337 11.20 0.08 9.72
C VAL A 337 10.31 1.26 10.06
N LEU A 338 10.34 2.34 9.27
CA LEU A 338 9.57 3.56 9.54
C LEU A 338 8.09 3.45 9.12
N GLY A 339 7.78 2.64 8.10
CA GLY A 339 6.43 2.45 7.60
C GLY A 339 5.44 1.93 8.65
N PRO A 340 5.75 0.84 9.40
CA PRO A 340 4.91 0.37 10.49
C PRO A 340 4.74 1.40 11.61
N ILE A 341 5.77 2.22 11.89
CA ILE A 341 5.68 3.32 12.86
C ILE A 341 4.67 4.35 12.36
N LEU A 342 4.73 4.76 11.10
CA LEU A 342 3.73 5.66 10.49
C LEU A 342 2.32 5.06 10.52
N MET A 343 2.15 3.78 10.18
CA MET A 343 0.85 3.11 10.25
C MET A 343 0.29 3.13 11.67
N ALA A 344 1.12 2.88 12.68
CA ALA A 344 0.72 2.95 14.08
C ALA A 344 0.37 4.39 14.50
N SER A 345 1.16 5.39 14.06
CA SER A 345 0.89 6.81 14.29
C SER A 345 -0.45 7.24 13.68
N VAL A 346 -0.77 6.81 12.46
CA VAL A 346 -2.04 7.13 11.77
C VAL A 346 -3.23 6.52 12.50
N SER A 347 -3.20 5.22 12.79
CA SER A 347 -4.27 4.53 13.51
C SER A 347 -4.54 5.18 14.88
N TYR A 348 -3.48 5.56 15.59
CA TYR A 348 -3.61 6.24 16.87
C TYR A 348 -4.12 7.69 16.74
N LYS A 349 -3.70 8.44 15.71
CA LYS A 349 -4.12 9.83 15.51
C LYS A 349 -5.63 9.96 15.32
N VAL A 350 -6.29 9.01 14.66
CA VAL A 350 -7.76 8.99 14.51
C VAL A 350 -8.45 9.01 15.87
N VAL A 351 -8.02 8.15 16.80
CA VAL A 351 -8.56 8.09 18.16
C VAL A 351 -8.20 9.33 18.97
N TYR A 352 -6.97 9.84 18.81
CA TYR A 352 -6.49 11.03 19.50
C TYR A 352 -7.29 12.28 19.09
N ASP A 353 -7.54 12.46 17.79
CA ASP A 353 -8.22 13.64 17.25
C ASP A 353 -9.70 13.69 17.62
N ALA A 354 -10.39 12.53 17.57
CA ALA A 354 -11.76 12.42 18.01
C ALA A 354 -11.92 12.80 19.50
N ARG A 355 -10.93 12.44 20.33
CA ARG A 355 -10.90 12.79 21.75
C ARG A 355 -10.71 14.28 21.98
N GLU A 356 -9.75 14.92 21.31
CA GLU A 356 -9.47 16.34 21.49
C GLU A 356 -10.61 17.23 20.95
N THR A 357 -11.29 16.78 19.89
CA THR A 357 -12.41 17.49 19.27
C THR A 357 -13.78 17.18 19.92
N SER A 358 -13.82 16.29 20.92
CA SER A 358 -15.07 15.81 21.55
C SER A 358 -16.06 15.17 20.57
N ASN A 359 -15.56 14.56 19.50
CA ASN A 359 -16.35 13.78 18.55
C ASN A 359 -16.74 12.42 19.15
N PRO A 360 -17.77 11.74 18.62
CA PRO A 360 -18.05 10.35 18.96
C PRO A 360 -16.82 9.46 18.79
N GLN A 361 -16.68 8.43 19.63
CA GLN A 361 -15.54 7.52 19.50
C GLN A 361 -15.59 6.82 18.14
N PRO A 362 -14.50 6.86 17.36
CA PRO A 362 -14.45 6.23 16.05
C PRO A 362 -14.47 4.71 16.20
N LYS A 363 -15.00 4.03 15.19
CA LYS A 363 -14.90 2.57 15.10
C LYS A 363 -13.48 2.16 14.68
N TRP A 364 -13.11 0.92 14.98
CA TRP A 364 -11.82 0.38 14.54
C TRP A 364 -11.72 0.29 13.00
N GLU A 365 -12.86 0.15 12.31
CA GLU A 365 -13.00 0.17 10.84
C GLU A 365 -12.51 1.51 10.26
N GLU A 366 -12.93 2.64 10.84
CA GLU A 366 -12.48 3.99 10.42
C GLU A 366 -10.98 4.17 10.64
N CYS A 367 -10.43 3.65 11.75
CA CYS A 367 -8.99 3.65 11.99
C CYS A 367 -8.24 2.80 10.95
N TYR A 368 -8.84 1.70 10.50
CA TYR A 368 -8.26 0.83 9.48
C TYR A 368 -8.25 1.50 8.09
N ASP A 369 -9.35 2.13 7.70
CA ASP A 369 -9.49 2.78 6.39
C ASP A 369 -8.47 3.92 6.18
N GLU A 370 -8.17 4.68 7.23
CA GLU A 370 -7.12 5.70 7.19
C GLU A 370 -5.72 5.08 7.13
N MET A 371 -5.48 4.00 7.87
CA MET A 371 -4.18 3.33 7.96
C MET A 371 -3.81 2.57 6.67
N ILE A 372 -4.76 1.90 6.02
CA ILE A 372 -4.49 0.99 4.90
C ILE A 372 -4.03 1.69 3.62
N GLN A 373 -4.19 3.02 3.54
CA GLN A 373 -3.70 3.85 2.43
C GLN A 373 -2.19 4.13 2.53
N VAL A 374 -1.60 4.03 3.74
CA VAL A 374 -0.19 4.33 4.00
C VAL A 374 0.76 3.41 3.19
N PRO A 375 0.56 2.08 3.13
CA PRO A 375 1.42 1.19 2.32
C PRO A 375 1.53 1.57 0.84
N SER A 376 0.44 2.02 0.20
CA SER A 376 0.50 2.49 -1.20
C SER A 376 1.36 3.74 -1.35
N GLY A 377 1.23 4.70 -0.43
CA GLY A 377 2.07 5.90 -0.40
C GLY A 377 3.55 5.56 -0.18
N LEU A 378 3.84 4.66 0.77
CA LEU A 378 5.21 4.18 1.03
C LEU A 378 5.83 3.49 -0.19
N THR A 379 5.03 2.71 -0.92
CA THR A 379 5.48 2.01 -2.14
C THR A 379 5.90 3.00 -3.22
N LEU A 380 5.09 4.03 -3.46
CA LEU A 380 5.39 5.05 -4.46
C LEU A 380 6.55 5.97 -4.05
N ALA A 381 6.62 6.34 -2.77
CA ALA A 381 7.77 7.07 -2.22
C ALA A 381 9.08 6.28 -2.32
N PHE A 382 9.03 4.95 -2.12
CA PHE A 382 10.18 4.08 -2.35
C PHE A 382 10.57 4.04 -3.84
N MET A 383 9.59 3.92 -4.74
CA MET A 383 9.80 3.97 -6.18
C MET A 383 10.44 5.27 -6.63
N GLU A 384 10.02 6.41 -6.08
CA GLU A 384 10.61 7.72 -6.36
C GLU A 384 12.05 7.80 -5.88
N THR A 385 12.30 7.34 -4.64
CA THR A 385 13.64 7.24 -4.07
C THR A 385 14.54 6.33 -4.92
N ALA A 386 13.99 5.26 -5.50
CA ALA A 386 14.72 4.35 -6.36
C ALA A 386 15.14 4.99 -7.70
N ILE A 387 14.30 5.87 -8.29
CA ILE A 387 14.65 6.66 -9.47
C ILE A 387 15.80 7.61 -9.13
N LEU A 388 15.66 8.40 -8.05
CA LEU A 388 16.69 9.36 -7.67
C LEU A 388 17.99 8.69 -7.25
N SER A 389 17.93 7.52 -6.60
CA SER A 389 19.10 6.71 -6.31
C SER A 389 19.82 6.27 -7.59
N ALA A 390 19.10 5.86 -8.64
CA ALA A 390 19.70 5.45 -9.91
C ALA A 390 20.39 6.64 -10.61
N ILE A 391 19.74 7.82 -10.61
CA ILE A 391 20.31 9.05 -11.15
C ILE A 391 21.55 9.47 -10.35
N SER A 392 21.48 9.38 -9.02
CA SER A 392 22.58 9.71 -8.12
C SER A 392 23.79 8.80 -8.32
N VAL A 393 23.58 7.49 -8.56
CA VAL A 393 24.64 6.56 -8.93
C VAL A 393 25.26 6.96 -10.27
N ALA A 394 24.44 7.31 -11.27
CA ALA A 394 24.92 7.74 -12.58
C ALA A 394 25.80 8.99 -12.49
N ILE A 395 25.37 10.01 -11.74
CA ILE A 395 26.12 11.25 -11.54
C ILE A 395 27.41 11.00 -10.74
N SER A 396 27.36 10.14 -9.70
CA SER A 396 28.51 9.76 -8.88
C SER A 396 29.64 9.07 -9.67
N THR A 397 29.36 8.56 -10.88
CA THR A 397 30.41 8.01 -11.75
C THR A 397 31.36 9.07 -12.29
N ARG A 398 31.01 10.36 -12.23
CA ARG A 398 31.81 11.47 -12.79
C ARG A 398 32.02 12.63 -11.83
N LEU A 399 31.05 12.90 -10.97
CA LEU A 399 31.09 14.05 -10.07
C LEU A 399 31.29 13.60 -8.61
N PRO A 400 32.00 14.41 -7.80
CA PRO A 400 32.13 14.16 -6.38
C PRO A 400 30.80 14.42 -5.65
N MET A 401 30.77 14.15 -4.34
CA MET A 401 29.55 14.14 -3.54
C MET A 401 28.75 15.45 -3.57
N MET A 402 29.40 16.61 -3.39
CA MET A 402 28.68 17.88 -3.26
C MET A 402 27.91 18.26 -4.55
N PRO A 403 28.51 18.24 -5.76
CA PRO A 403 27.75 18.42 -6.99
C PRO A 403 26.63 17.39 -7.18
N ASN A 404 26.86 16.12 -6.83
CA ASN A 404 25.84 15.09 -6.97
C ASN A 404 24.58 15.40 -6.14
N LEU A 405 24.76 15.77 -4.86
CA LEU A 405 23.64 16.14 -3.98
C LEU A 405 22.88 17.36 -4.50
N ILE A 406 23.59 18.39 -4.98
CA ILE A 406 22.96 19.61 -5.52
C ILE A 406 22.16 19.30 -6.79
N ILE A 407 22.72 18.50 -7.71
CA ILE A 407 22.05 18.14 -8.95
C ILE A 407 20.83 17.26 -8.68
N CYS A 408 20.96 16.21 -7.87
CA CYS A 408 19.84 15.34 -7.52
C CYS A 408 18.74 16.10 -6.77
N GLY A 409 19.09 16.99 -5.83
CA GLY A 409 18.13 17.86 -5.16
C GLY A 409 17.40 18.80 -6.13
N SER A 410 18.11 19.34 -7.13
CA SER A 410 17.51 20.17 -8.17
C SER A 410 16.55 19.35 -9.05
N ILE A 411 16.93 18.12 -9.42
CA ILE A 411 16.09 17.18 -10.17
C ILE A 411 14.83 16.84 -9.37
N TYR A 412 14.93 16.61 -8.06
CA TYR A 412 13.78 16.36 -7.20
C TYR A 412 12.78 17.52 -7.20
N VAL A 413 13.28 18.75 -6.99
CA VAL A 413 12.43 19.96 -6.97
C VAL A 413 11.81 20.20 -8.34
N LEU A 414 12.58 20.12 -9.42
CA LEU A 414 12.07 20.31 -10.78
C LEU A 414 11.11 19.20 -11.21
N GLY A 415 11.31 17.97 -10.74
CA GLY A 415 10.44 16.83 -11.02
C GLY A 415 9.04 16.95 -10.42
N HIS A 416 8.90 17.68 -9.30
CA HIS A 416 7.62 18.00 -8.67
C HIS A 416 6.99 19.30 -9.19
N LEU A 417 7.80 20.33 -9.43
CA LEU A 417 7.29 21.65 -9.85
C LEU A 417 7.08 21.75 -11.37
N GLY A 418 7.75 20.93 -12.17
CA GLY A 418 7.69 20.95 -13.63
C GLY A 418 6.26 20.92 -14.20
N PRO A 419 5.41 19.95 -13.78
CA PRO A 419 4.02 19.89 -14.22
C PRO A 419 3.22 21.15 -13.87
N LEU A 420 3.37 21.67 -12.65
CA LEU A 420 2.69 22.87 -12.17
C LEU A 420 3.10 24.12 -12.96
N ILE A 421 4.39 24.27 -13.27
CA ILE A 421 4.92 25.36 -14.09
C ILE A 421 4.36 25.29 -15.52
N VAL A 422 4.33 24.10 -16.11
CA VAL A 422 3.75 23.91 -17.46
C VAL A 422 2.27 24.26 -17.45
N GLN A 423 1.49 23.70 -16.51
CA GLN A 423 0.04 23.88 -16.46
C GLN A 423 -0.36 25.34 -16.22
N SER A 424 0.33 26.04 -15.31
CA SER A 424 0.06 27.45 -15.01
C SER A 424 0.44 28.41 -16.15
N SER A 425 1.34 28.00 -17.06
CA SER A 425 1.82 28.84 -18.16
C SER A 425 1.04 28.69 -19.46
N ILE A 426 0.15 27.68 -19.56
CA ILE A 426 -0.70 27.47 -20.75
C ILE A 426 -1.60 28.69 -20.94
N GLY A 427 -1.41 29.38 -22.07
CA GLY A 427 -2.20 30.56 -22.44
C GLY A 427 -1.74 31.89 -21.83
N GLN A 428 -0.66 31.91 -21.04
CA GLN A 428 -0.09 33.15 -20.50
C GLN A 428 1.27 33.49 -21.13
N ILE A 429 2.25 32.57 -21.05
CA ILE A 429 3.62 32.82 -21.52
C ILE A 429 4.14 31.58 -22.25
N GLU A 430 4.16 31.63 -23.59
CA GLU A 430 4.61 30.52 -24.44
C GLU A 430 6.06 30.10 -24.14
N PHE A 431 6.92 31.05 -23.78
CA PHE A 431 8.31 30.77 -23.42
C PHE A 431 8.40 29.85 -22.19
N VAL A 432 7.65 30.14 -21.12
CA VAL A 432 7.66 29.33 -19.90
C VAL A 432 7.06 27.94 -20.17
N ALA A 433 6.00 27.88 -20.99
CA ALA A 433 5.43 26.60 -21.42
C ALA A 433 6.43 25.75 -22.23
N PHE A 434 7.22 26.36 -23.11
CA PHE A 434 8.27 25.67 -23.88
C PHE A 434 9.36 25.09 -22.97
N PHE A 435 9.93 25.90 -22.07
CA PHE A 435 10.97 25.43 -21.15
C PHE A 435 10.43 24.39 -20.16
N GLY A 436 9.21 24.55 -19.66
CA GLY A 436 8.57 23.55 -18.81
C GLY A 436 8.37 22.20 -19.53
N ARG A 437 8.00 22.22 -20.82
CA ARG A 437 7.92 21.00 -21.65
C ARG A 437 9.29 20.37 -21.86
N LEU A 438 10.33 21.17 -22.12
CA LEU A 438 11.69 20.67 -22.27
C LEU A 438 12.18 19.99 -20.99
N ILE A 439 11.95 20.62 -19.83
CA ILE A 439 12.26 20.04 -18.52
C ILE A 439 11.51 18.72 -18.32
N SER A 440 10.21 18.67 -18.64
CA SER A 440 9.37 17.47 -18.49
C SER A 440 9.75 16.31 -19.41
N VAL A 441 10.53 16.57 -20.47
CA VAL A 441 11.07 15.52 -21.36
C VAL A 441 12.36 14.92 -20.80
N VAL A 442 13.20 15.74 -20.16
CA VAL A 442 14.53 15.32 -19.68
C VAL A 442 14.47 14.80 -18.24
N ILE A 443 13.72 15.47 -17.38
CA ILE A 443 13.59 15.17 -15.96
C ILE A 443 12.39 14.25 -15.75
N PRO A 444 12.51 13.16 -14.95
CA PRO A 444 11.36 12.36 -14.58
C PRO A 444 10.30 13.23 -13.92
N ASN A 445 9.07 13.16 -14.41
CA ASN A 445 7.94 13.71 -13.68
C ASN A 445 7.73 12.86 -12.41
N LEU A 446 8.17 13.39 -11.26
CA LEU A 446 8.08 12.70 -9.97
C LEU A 446 6.69 12.86 -9.35
N ASP A 447 5.91 13.84 -9.79
CA ASP A 447 4.53 14.05 -9.35
C ASP A 447 3.63 12.84 -9.71
N ASN A 448 3.96 12.09 -10.76
CA ASN A 448 3.31 10.80 -11.07
C ASN A 448 3.51 9.72 -9.98
N LEU A 449 4.48 9.88 -9.08
CA LEU A 449 4.67 9.01 -7.93
C LEU A 449 4.12 9.64 -6.64
N ASN A 450 3.64 10.89 -6.72
CA ASN A 450 3.03 11.57 -5.60
C ASN A 450 1.50 11.40 -5.63
N ILE A 451 0.97 10.68 -4.65
CA ILE A 451 -0.47 10.48 -4.46
C ILE A 451 -0.98 11.09 -3.15
N GLN A 452 -0.22 12.01 -2.56
CA GLN A 452 -0.55 12.61 -1.26
C GLN A 452 -1.93 13.26 -1.29
N ALA A 453 -2.26 13.96 -2.38
CA ALA A 453 -3.59 14.56 -2.57
C ALA A 453 -4.71 13.52 -2.63
N ALA A 454 -4.49 12.37 -3.28
CA ALA A 454 -5.47 11.28 -3.32
C ALA A 454 -5.65 10.58 -1.97
N ILE A 455 -4.54 10.35 -1.24
CA ILE A 455 -4.55 9.81 0.13
C ILE A 455 -5.25 10.80 1.09
N ALA A 456 -5.03 12.11 0.92
CA ALA A 456 -5.74 13.14 1.68
C ALA A 456 -7.22 13.20 1.30
N ALA A 457 -7.59 12.96 0.05
CA ALA A 457 -8.99 12.88 -0.37
C ALA A 457 -9.71 11.60 0.11
N GLY A 458 -8.99 10.65 0.72
CA GLY A 458 -9.55 9.35 1.13
C GLY A 458 -9.88 8.46 -0.08
N VAL A 459 -9.29 8.74 -1.24
CA VAL A 459 -9.54 7.99 -2.47
C VAL A 459 -8.63 6.76 -2.49
N PRO A 460 -9.20 5.54 -2.57
CA PRO A 460 -8.39 4.33 -2.63
C PRO A 460 -7.57 4.30 -3.91
N VAL A 461 -6.28 3.94 -3.78
CA VAL A 461 -5.34 3.90 -4.91
C VAL A 461 -5.56 2.60 -5.70
N PRO A 462 -5.93 2.67 -6.99
CA PRO A 462 -6.11 1.46 -7.79
C PRO A 462 -4.81 0.68 -7.93
N SER A 463 -4.87 -0.66 -7.83
CA SER A 463 -3.69 -1.52 -7.99
C SER A 463 -3.04 -1.38 -9.38
N VAL A 464 -3.83 -1.08 -10.41
CA VAL A 464 -3.36 -0.79 -11.77
C VAL A 464 -2.42 0.41 -11.79
N TYR A 465 -2.71 1.45 -11.00
CA TYR A 465 -1.85 2.63 -10.88
C TYR A 465 -0.48 2.24 -10.32
N LEU A 466 -0.43 1.41 -9.26
CA LEU A 466 0.84 0.95 -8.66
C LEU A 466 1.68 0.15 -9.67
N TRP A 467 1.07 -0.68 -10.50
CA TRP A 467 1.79 -1.43 -11.54
C TRP A 467 2.32 -0.52 -12.66
N MET A 468 1.54 0.48 -13.05
CA MET A 468 1.97 1.45 -14.07
C MET A 468 3.09 2.34 -13.54
N ALA A 469 3.01 2.77 -12.27
CA ALA A 469 4.08 3.47 -11.57
C ALA A 469 5.34 2.60 -11.46
N ALA A 470 5.21 1.30 -11.14
CA ALA A 470 6.34 0.37 -11.13
C ALA A 470 7.02 0.26 -12.50
N GLY A 471 6.23 0.18 -13.58
CA GLY A 471 6.74 0.19 -14.95
C GLY A 471 7.47 1.48 -15.30
N TYR A 472 6.89 2.63 -14.93
CA TYR A 472 7.50 3.94 -15.08
C TYR A 472 8.85 4.04 -14.34
N THR A 473 8.89 3.61 -13.09
CA THR A 473 10.12 3.54 -12.28
C THR A 473 11.17 2.65 -12.92
N LEU A 474 10.80 1.44 -13.36
CA LEU A 474 11.74 0.52 -14.00
C LEU A 474 12.36 1.12 -15.27
N LEU A 475 11.58 1.83 -16.09
CA LEU A 475 12.09 2.50 -17.29
C LEU A 475 13.11 3.59 -16.94
N TYR A 476 12.79 4.48 -15.99
CA TYR A 476 13.70 5.55 -15.58
C TYR A 476 14.95 5.04 -14.88
N CYS A 477 14.82 4.04 -13.99
CA CYS A 477 15.96 3.38 -13.37
C CYS A 477 16.84 2.71 -14.42
N THR A 478 16.26 2.03 -15.41
CA THR A 478 17.03 1.40 -16.50
C THR A 478 17.77 2.44 -17.33
N ALA A 479 17.10 3.54 -17.73
CA ALA A 479 17.73 4.63 -18.48
C ALA A 479 18.88 5.28 -17.70
N ALA A 480 18.68 5.59 -16.41
CA ALA A 480 19.71 6.16 -15.54
C ALA A 480 20.89 5.19 -15.33
N MET A 481 20.61 3.89 -15.17
CA MET A 481 21.66 2.88 -15.03
C MET A 481 22.42 2.65 -16.34
N LEU A 482 21.77 2.71 -17.50
CA LEU A 482 22.46 2.69 -18.80
C LEU A 482 23.40 3.90 -18.95
N LEU A 483 22.93 5.09 -18.55
CA LEU A 483 23.77 6.30 -18.52
C LEU A 483 24.97 6.11 -17.57
N ALA A 484 24.76 5.56 -16.38
CA ALA A 484 25.83 5.25 -15.43
C ALA A 484 26.90 4.32 -16.04
N LEU A 485 26.46 3.29 -16.77
CA LEU A 485 27.37 2.34 -17.42
C LEU A 485 28.19 3.01 -18.53
N ILE A 486 27.56 3.82 -19.39
CA ILE A 486 28.25 4.56 -20.46
C ILE A 486 29.28 5.52 -19.85
N LEU A 487 28.89 6.31 -18.87
CA LEU A 487 29.77 7.27 -18.21
C LEU A 487 30.95 6.59 -17.49
N PHE A 488 30.77 5.37 -16.98
CA PHE A 488 31.80 4.61 -16.28
C PHE A 488 32.77 3.87 -17.23
N GLU A 489 32.31 3.46 -18.41
CA GLU A 489 33.15 2.80 -19.42
C GLU A 489 34.23 3.76 -19.93
N ASP A 490 33.84 5.00 -20.23
CA ASP A 490 34.71 6.07 -20.74
C ASP A 490 35.58 6.72 -19.65
N ARG A 491 35.51 6.28 -18.39
CA ARG A 491 36.37 6.81 -17.32
C ARG A 491 37.65 5.99 -17.28
N ASP A 492 38.77 6.63 -17.59
CA ASP A 492 40.11 6.07 -17.38
C ASP A 492 40.33 5.90 -15.88
N VAL A 493 40.02 4.70 -15.41
CA VAL A 493 40.35 4.25 -14.05
C VAL A 493 41.77 3.67 -13.98
N ALA A 494 42.52 3.61 -15.09
CA ALA A 494 43.90 3.12 -15.14
C ALA A 494 44.92 4.22 -14.79
#